data_AF-A0A183FCY0-F1
#
_entry.id   AF-A0A183FCY0-F1
#
_cell.length_a   1.000
_cell.length_b   1.000
_cell.length_c   1.000
_cell.angle_alpha   90.00
_cell.angle_beta   90.00
_cell.angle_gamma   90.00
#
_symmetry.space_group_name_H-M   'P 1'
#
loop_
_entity.id
_entity.type
_entity.pdbx_description
1 polymer ?
#
loop_
_entity_poly.entity_id
_entity_poly.type
_entity_poly.pdbx_seq_one_letter_code
_entity_poly.pdbx_strand_id
1 'polypeptide(L)'
;MDNALRCLHAIHPDEEAVSERYIFGTVMLVVTVASIVLNVLLVIVLSRSNVIDKSVRPHIASMLVASLIFLFANCCILLPTILGHISIQDPYNTILATSNSIGYLMIMFTTTTMAIDRFLIFFMPKVSVWRLT
;
A
#
# COMPACT_ATOMS: atom_id res chain seq x y z
N MET A 1 -5.69 -38.89 -3.98
CA MET A 1 -5.38 -37.47 -3.76
C MET A 1 -4.11 -37.26 -2.95
N ASP A 2 -3.74 -38.19 -2.06
CA ASP A 2 -2.55 -38.05 -1.19
C ASP A 2 -1.20 -38.06 -1.92
N ASN A 3 -1.06 -38.80 -3.03
CA ASN A 3 0.21 -38.88 -3.76
C ASN A 3 0.59 -37.58 -4.47
N ALA A 4 -0.40 -36.82 -4.97
CA ALA A 4 -0.17 -35.53 -5.59
C ALA A 4 0.23 -34.47 -4.54
N LEU A 5 -0.42 -34.50 -3.38
CA LEU A 5 -0.13 -33.60 -2.26
C LEU A 5 1.26 -33.88 -1.65
N ARG A 6 1.64 -35.16 -1.56
CA ARG A 6 3.00 -35.57 -1.15
C ARG A 6 4.08 -35.17 -2.15
N CYS A 7 3.84 -35.29 -3.46
CA CYS A 7 4.77 -34.78 -4.47
C CYS A 7 4.89 -33.25 -4.41
N LEU A 8 3.78 -32.53 -4.19
CA LEU A 8 3.80 -31.08 -4.06
C LEU A 8 4.64 -30.64 -2.85
N HIS A 9 4.45 -31.30 -1.72
CA HIS A 9 5.18 -31.08 -0.46
C HIS A 9 6.67 -31.49 -0.56
N ALA A 10 6.99 -32.51 -1.36
CA ALA A 10 8.39 -32.88 -1.64
C ALA A 10 9.13 -31.84 -2.49
N ILE A 11 8.41 -31.08 -3.31
CA ILE A 11 8.95 -30.00 -4.15
C ILE A 11 8.94 -28.65 -3.40
N HIS A 12 8.00 -28.46 -2.48
CA HIS A 12 7.86 -27.28 -1.62
C HIS A 12 7.85 -27.73 -0.15
N PRO A 13 9.01 -27.88 0.51
CA PRO A 13 9.06 -28.21 1.92
C PRO A 13 8.25 -27.16 2.73
N ASP A 14 7.36 -27.63 3.60
CA ASP A 14 6.35 -26.82 4.29
C ASP A 14 6.90 -25.76 5.25
N GLU A 15 8.20 -25.74 5.52
CA GLU A 15 8.80 -24.83 6.48
C GLU A 15 9.95 -24.06 5.83
N GLU A 16 9.71 -22.77 5.55
CA GLU A 16 10.80 -21.81 5.35
C GLU A 16 11.73 -21.87 6.56
N ALA A 17 13.04 -21.79 6.32
CA ALA A 17 14.00 -21.78 7.40
C ALA A 17 13.64 -20.64 8.37
N VAL A 18 13.52 -20.96 9.66
CA VAL A 18 13.11 -20.02 10.72
C VAL A 18 13.88 -18.70 10.65
N SER A 19 15.16 -18.75 10.24
CA SER A 19 16.01 -17.58 9.99
C SER A 19 15.50 -16.66 8.88
N GLU A 20 15.09 -17.21 7.73
CA GLU A 20 14.61 -16.44 6.57
C GLU A 20 13.34 -15.69 6.93
N ARG A 21 12.45 -16.37 7.65
CA ARG A 21 11.20 -15.82 8.15
C ARG A 21 11.42 -14.63 9.11
N TYR A 22 12.36 -14.75 10.05
CA TYR A 22 12.68 -13.64 10.96
C TYR A 22 13.35 -12.47 10.24
N ILE A 23 14.24 -12.73 9.28
CA ILE A 23 14.87 -11.68 8.48
C ILE A 23 13.81 -10.93 7.68
N PHE A 24 12.97 -11.65 6.94
CA PHE A 24 11.91 -11.08 6.14
C PHE A 24 10.90 -10.31 7.00
N GLY A 25 10.45 -10.91 8.10
CA GLY A 25 9.52 -10.28 9.05
C GLY A 25 10.07 -9.01 9.67
N THR A 26 11.36 -8.98 10.03
CA THR A 26 12.02 -7.78 10.59
C THR A 26 12.13 -6.67 9.55
N VAL A 27 12.51 -7.00 8.32
CA VAL A 27 12.56 -6.01 7.22
C VAL A 27 11.17 -5.44 6.96
N MET A 28 10.14 -6.30 6.88
CA MET A 28 8.75 -5.87 6.72
C MET A 28 8.30 -4.96 7.86
N LEU A 29 8.66 -5.27 9.11
CA LEU A 29 8.35 -4.45 10.28
C LEU A 29 8.97 -3.06 10.14
N VAL A 30 10.26 -2.97 9.82
CA VAL A 30 10.97 -1.69 9.66
C VAL A 30 10.34 -0.86 8.54
N VAL A 31 10.05 -1.46 7.39
CA VAL A 31 9.40 -0.79 6.26
C VAL A 31 7.99 -0.31 6.64
N THR A 32 7.24 -1.11 7.38
CA THR A 32 5.88 -0.75 7.85
C THR A 32 5.93 0.44 8.80
N VAL A 33 6.83 0.43 9.80
CA VAL A 33 7.02 1.53 10.74
C VAL A 33 7.45 2.81 10.03
N ALA A 34 8.44 2.73 9.14
CA ALA A 34 8.89 3.88 8.35
C ALA A 34 7.75 4.46 7.50
N SER A 35 6.94 3.59 6.89
CA SER A 35 5.77 3.99 6.09
C SER A 35 4.71 4.69 6.94
N ILE A 36 4.44 4.20 8.15
CA ILE A 36 3.52 4.87 9.10
C ILE A 36 4.03 6.27 9.43
N VAL A 37 5.31 6.41 9.78
CA VAL A 37 5.92 7.71 10.11
C VAL A 37 5.81 8.68 8.94
N LEU A 38 6.13 8.23 7.73
CA LEU A 38 6.02 9.07 6.52
C LEU A 38 4.58 9.49 6.23
N ASN A 39 3.60 8.60 6.40
CA ASN A 39 2.19 8.93 6.21
C ASN A 39 1.71 9.94 7.27
N VAL A 40 2.14 9.82 8.53
CA VAL A 40 1.82 10.80 9.58
C VAL A 40 2.43 12.17 9.25
N LEU A 41 3.69 12.22 8.80
CA LEU A 41 4.32 13.46 8.37
C LEU A 41 3.58 14.10 7.20
N LEU A 42 3.15 13.31 6.21
CA LEU A 42 2.36 13.79 5.08
C LEU A 42 1.01 14.36 5.53
N VAL A 43 0.32 13.73 6.49
CA VAL A 43 -0.92 14.26 7.08
C VAL A 43 -0.65 15.61 7.75
N ILE A 44 0.42 15.72 8.56
CA ILE A 44 0.79 16.98 9.23
C ILE A 44 1.05 18.09 8.20
N VAL A 45 1.80 17.79 7.15
CA VAL A 45 2.09 18.75 6.08
C VAL A 45 0.79 19.14 5.36
N LEU A 46 -0.08 18.19 5.03
CA LEU A 46 -1.35 18.46 4.33
C LEU A 46 -2.32 19.31 5.15
N SER A 47 -2.30 19.16 6.48
CA SER A 47 -3.15 19.89 7.41
C SER A 47 -2.61 21.28 7.75
N ARG A 48 -1.29 21.44 7.86
CA ARG A 48 -0.66 22.70 8.30
C ARG A 48 -0.15 23.58 7.17
N SER A 49 0.20 22.99 6.04
CA SER A 49 0.90 23.69 4.97
C SER A 49 -0.05 24.10 3.87
N ASN A 50 -0.16 25.41 3.62
CA ASN A 50 -0.81 25.95 2.43
C ASN A 50 0.15 25.96 1.21
N VAL A 51 1.32 25.31 1.34
CA VAL A 51 2.36 25.21 0.29
C VAL A 51 1.96 24.23 -0.80
N ILE A 52 1.03 23.30 -0.52
CA ILE A 52 0.57 22.31 -1.50
C ILE A 52 -0.49 22.94 -2.42
N ASP A 53 -0.23 22.89 -3.72
CA ASP A 53 -1.19 23.30 -4.76
C ASP A 53 -2.54 22.59 -4.58
N LYS A 54 -3.62 23.36 -4.74
CA LYS A 54 -4.99 22.85 -4.59
C LYS A 54 -5.32 21.70 -5.54
N SER A 55 -4.69 21.63 -6.72
CA SER A 55 -4.88 20.53 -7.68
C SER A 55 -4.25 19.21 -7.21
N VAL A 56 -3.15 19.27 -6.45
CA VAL A 56 -2.38 18.09 -6.00
C VAL A 56 -2.91 17.55 -4.68
N ARG A 57 -3.48 18.43 -3.86
CA ARG A 57 -4.06 18.11 -2.54
C ARG A 57 -4.97 16.87 -2.54
N PRO A 58 -5.94 16.70 -3.46
CA PRO A 58 -6.80 15.51 -3.47
C PRO A 58 -6.03 14.23 -3.82
N HIS A 59 -5.03 14.29 -4.70
CA HIS A 59 -4.19 13.13 -5.01
C HIS A 59 -3.39 12.67 -3.79
N ILE A 60 -2.80 13.61 -3.04
CA ILE A 60 -2.07 13.30 -1.81
C ILE A 60 -3.02 12.72 -0.75
N ALA A 61 -4.22 13.28 -0.60
CA ALA A 61 -5.22 12.75 0.33
C ALA A 61 -5.67 11.33 -0.04
N SER A 62 -5.91 11.05 -1.32
CA SER A 62 -6.24 9.71 -1.80
C SER A 62 -5.09 8.72 -1.56
N MET A 63 -3.85 9.14 -1.79
CA MET A 63 -2.66 8.32 -1.58
C MET A 63 -2.46 7.99 -0.09
N LEU A 64 -2.76 8.91 0.82
CA LEU A 64 -2.76 8.69 2.27
C LEU A 64 -3.80 7.63 2.67
N VAL A 65 -5.03 7.76 2.19
CA VAL A 65 -6.11 6.79 2.48
C VAL A 65 -5.74 5.41 1.97
N ALA A 66 -5.24 5.32 0.73
CA ALA A 66 -4.80 4.07 0.13
C ALA A 66 -3.66 3.42 0.92
N SER A 67 -2.69 4.22 1.38
CA SER A 67 -1.57 3.76 2.19
C SER A 67 -2.01 3.26 3.56
N LEU A 68 -2.99 3.90 4.20
CA LEU A 68 -3.54 3.43 5.47
C LEU A 68 -4.26 2.08 5.33
N ILE A 69 -5.03 1.90 4.25
CA ILE A 69 -5.70 0.62 3.95
C ILE A 69 -4.67 -0.49 3.73
N PHE A 70 -3.59 -0.19 3.00
CA PHE A 70 -2.51 -1.14 2.77
C PHE A 70 -1.76 -1.49 4.07
N LEU A 71 -1.41 -0.48 4.88
CA LEU A 71 -0.71 -0.68 6.15
C LEU A 71 -1.55 -1.45 7.17
N PHE A 72 -2.88 -1.28 7.14
CA PHE A 72 -3.80 -2.06 7.97
C PHE A 72 -3.63 -3.57 7.74
N ALA A 73 -3.58 -4.00 6.47
CA ALA A 73 -3.38 -5.41 6.14
C ALA A 73 -2.02 -5.94 6.62
N ASN A 74 -0.96 -5.13 6.49
CA ASN A 74 0.38 -5.50 6.95
C ASN A 74 0.45 -5.67 8.46
N CYS A 75 -0.19 -4.79 9.22
CA CYS A 75 -0.22 -4.85 10.68
C CYS A 75 -1.13 -5.98 11.21
N CYS A 76 -2.27 -6.22 10.57
CA CYS A 76 -3.26 -7.17 11.07
C CYS A 76 -3.06 -8.61 10.59
N ILE A 77 -2.40 -8.82 9.45
CA ILE A 77 -2.19 -10.16 8.87
C ILE A 77 -0.70 -10.44 8.73
N LEU A 78 0.00 -9.67 7.90
CA LEU A 78 1.32 -10.06 7.40
C LEU A 78 2.35 -10.17 8.54
N LEU A 79 2.40 -9.17 9.42
CA LEU A 79 3.30 -9.17 10.57
C LEU A 79 2.97 -10.27 11.61
N PRO A 80 1.71 -10.43 12.06
CA PRO A 80 1.32 -11.55 12.93
C PRO A 80 1.62 -12.93 12.35
N THR A 81 1.35 -13.14 11.05
CA THR A 81 1.60 -14.41 10.38
C THR A 81 3.09 -14.68 10.27
N ILE A 82 3.91 -13.70 9.86
CA ILE A 82 5.35 -13.89 9.65
C ILE A 82 6.12 -13.93 10.97
N LEU A 83 5.90 -13.01 11.92
CA LEU A 83 6.69 -12.96 13.16
C LEU A 83 6.09 -13.79 14.30
N GLY A 84 4.76 -13.87 14.37
CA GLY A 84 4.05 -14.52 15.48
C GLY A 84 3.61 -15.95 15.21
N HIS A 85 3.71 -16.43 13.97
CA HIS A 85 3.15 -17.72 13.53
C HIS A 85 1.66 -17.86 13.82
N ILE A 86 0.96 -16.73 13.78
CA ILE A 86 -0.48 -16.68 14.01
C ILE A 86 -1.14 -17.04 12.69
N SER A 87 -1.80 -18.19 12.63
CA SER A 87 -2.62 -18.59 11.50
C SER A 87 -4.03 -18.03 11.65
N ILE A 88 -4.41 -17.11 10.76
CA ILE A 88 -5.78 -16.59 10.68
C ILE A 88 -6.58 -17.57 9.83
N GLN A 89 -7.63 -18.15 10.40
CA GLN A 89 -8.51 -19.05 9.65
C GLN A 89 -9.37 -18.29 8.64
N ASP A 90 -9.70 -18.97 7.53
CA ASP A 90 -10.72 -18.51 6.61
C ASP A 90 -12.10 -18.46 7.30
N PRO A 91 -12.98 -17.50 6.96
CA PRO A 91 -12.88 -16.55 5.84
C PRO A 91 -12.17 -15.23 6.17
N TYR A 92 -11.77 -15.02 7.42
CA TYR A 92 -11.22 -13.75 7.89
C TYR A 92 -9.89 -13.40 7.20
N ASN A 93 -9.04 -14.40 6.97
CA ASN A 93 -7.80 -14.21 6.23
C ASN A 93 -8.06 -13.64 4.83
N THR A 94 -9.01 -14.24 4.10
CA THR A 94 -9.38 -13.77 2.76
C THR A 94 -9.91 -12.35 2.78
N ILE A 95 -10.84 -12.02 3.69
CA ILE A 95 -11.42 -10.65 3.79
C ILE A 95 -10.33 -9.64 4.11
N LEU A 96 -9.49 -9.90 5.10
CA LEU A 96 -8.43 -8.98 5.49
C LEU A 96 -7.39 -8.86 4.36
N ALA A 97 -7.07 -9.94 3.64
CA ALA A 97 -6.13 -9.92 2.52
C ALA A 97 -6.65 -9.08 1.34
N THR A 98 -7.97 -9.00 1.13
CA THR A 98 -8.53 -8.13 0.08
C THR A 98 -8.16 -6.66 0.28
N SER A 99 -8.07 -6.19 1.54
CA SER A 99 -7.67 -4.83 1.84
C SER A 99 -6.25 -4.51 1.36
N ASN A 100 -5.35 -5.50 1.38
CA ASN A 100 -3.99 -5.37 0.83
C ASN A 100 -4.03 -5.07 -0.68
N SER A 101 -4.79 -5.88 -1.42
CA SER A 101 -4.94 -5.72 -2.88
C SER A 101 -5.64 -4.41 -3.24
N ILE A 102 -6.68 -4.03 -2.50
CA ILE A 102 -7.40 -2.77 -2.70
C ILE A 102 -6.48 -1.58 -2.43
N GLY A 103 -5.76 -1.58 -1.31
CA GLY A 103 -4.80 -0.52 -0.97
C GLY A 103 -3.72 -0.36 -2.03
N TYR A 104 -3.14 -1.47 -2.49
CA TYR A 104 -2.15 -1.47 -3.57
C TYR A 104 -2.71 -0.92 -4.88
N LEU A 105 -3.89 -1.38 -5.30
CA LEU A 105 -4.55 -0.89 -6.51
C LEU A 105 -4.85 0.60 -6.41
N MET A 106 -5.36 1.07 -5.27
CA MET A 106 -5.61 2.49 -5.04
C MET A 106 -4.32 3.32 -5.14
N ILE A 107 -3.21 2.86 -4.57
CA ILE A 107 -1.91 3.54 -4.72
C ILE A 107 -1.53 3.63 -6.20
N MET A 108 -1.61 2.53 -6.94
CA MET A 108 -1.26 2.47 -8.37
C MET A 108 -2.14 3.38 -9.22
N PHE A 109 -3.45 3.40 -8.98
CA PHE A 109 -4.36 4.28 -9.69
C PHE A 109 -4.08 5.75 -9.35
N THR A 110 -3.92 6.09 -8.08
CA THR A 110 -3.68 7.48 -7.66
C THR A 110 -2.37 8.03 -8.21
N THR A 111 -1.29 7.24 -8.23
CA THR A 111 -0.01 7.67 -8.84
C THR A 111 -0.13 7.84 -10.35
N THR A 112 -0.86 6.94 -11.01
CA THR A 112 -1.13 7.04 -12.46
C THR A 112 -1.94 8.29 -12.78
N THR A 113 -3.03 8.54 -12.06
CA THR A 113 -3.84 9.75 -12.26
C THR A 113 -3.06 11.02 -11.96
N MET A 114 -2.21 11.02 -10.92
CA MET A 114 -1.32 12.14 -10.63
C MET A 114 -0.34 12.42 -11.78
N ALA A 115 0.23 11.38 -12.39
CA ALA A 115 1.10 11.53 -13.55
C ALA A 115 0.34 12.09 -14.77
N ILE A 116 -0.88 11.63 -15.00
CA ILE A 116 -1.75 12.14 -16.07
C ILE A 116 -2.11 13.61 -15.83
N ASP A 117 -2.47 14.01 -14.62
CA ASP A 117 -2.78 15.41 -14.27
C ASP A 117 -1.58 16.33 -14.60
N ARG A 118 -0.38 15.91 -14.20
CA ARG A 118 0.85 16.66 -14.52
C ARG A 118 1.17 16.69 -16.00
N PHE A 119 0.94 15.58 -16.72
CA PHE A 119 1.08 15.53 -18.16
C PHE A 119 0.11 16.50 -18.85
N LEU A 120 -1.16 16.52 -18.46
CA LEU A 120 -2.17 17.42 -19.02
C LEU A 120 -1.84 18.89 -18.75
N ILE A 121 -1.39 19.24 -17.54
CA ILE A 121 -0.97 20.61 -17.22
C ILE A 121 0.22 21.05 -18.09
N PHE A 122 1.14 20.15 -18.41
CA PHE A 122 2.31 20.45 -19.23
C PHE A 122 1.96 20.60 -20.72
N PHE A 123 1.09 19.73 -21.24
CA PHE A 123 0.78 19.65 -22.68
C PHE A 123 -0.48 20.39 -23.11
N MET A 124 -1.40 20.75 -22.21
CA MET A 124 -2.51 21.66 -22.53
C MET A 124 -2.04 23.10 -22.29
N PRO A 125 -1.77 23.89 -23.36
CA PRO A 125 -1.50 25.31 -23.19
C PRO A 125 -2.70 25.94 -22.46
N LYS A 126 -2.42 26.82 -21.49
CA LYS A 126 -3.45 27.59 -20.78
C LYS A 126 -4.39 28.18 -21.84
N VAL A 127 -5.63 27.68 -21.89
CA VAL A 127 -6.68 28.36 -22.64
C VAL A 127 -6.87 29.68 -21.90
N SER A 128 -6.16 30.71 -22.37
CA SER A 128 -6.39 32.08 -21.95
C SER A 128 -7.82 32.38 -22.35
N VAL A 129 -8.76 32.19 -21.43
CA VAL A 129 -10.09 32.77 -21.53
C VAL A 129 -9.83 34.26 -21.58
N TRP A 130 -9.85 34.77 -22.81
CA TRP A 130 -9.76 36.18 -23.10
C TRP A 130 -10.86 36.87 -22.31
N ARG A 131 -10.40 37.69 -21.38
CA ARG A 131 -11.04 38.86 -20.80
C ARG A 131 -12.05 39.48 -21.78
N LEU A 132 -13.34 39.24 -21.57
CA LEU A 132 -14.42 40.08 -22.06
C LEU A 132 -14.81 41.02 -20.92
N THR A 133 -14.02 42.09 -20.78
CA THR A 133 -14.45 43.37 -20.20
C THR A 133 -14.62 44.33 -21.36
#